data_AF-A0A7V2SZA5-F1
#
_entry.id   AF-A0A7V2SZA5-F1
#
_cell.length_a   1.000
_cell.length_b   1.000
_cell.length_c   1.000
_cell.angle_alpha   90.00
_cell.angle_beta   90.00
_cell.angle_gamma   90.00
#
_symmetry.space_group_name_H-M   'P 1'
#
loop_
_entity.id
_entity.type
_entity.pdbx_description
1 polymer ?
#
loop_
_entity_poly.entity_id
_entity_poly.type
_entity_poly.pdbx_seq_one_letter_code
_entity_poly.pdbx_strand_id
1 'polypeptide(L)'
;PITAFSKAELTPPTKPLRVYLLLGQSNMSGQGKVAELTASYKTLPKNVEIYLHGKLAKIANLSKFGPEVAFAHSLAKKYPAALIRLIKFAPGGSLMKDWTSKARGKHYDTLIKQVKKISQGKIPKISGVLWMHGERDSKSVQLANHYKQSMQTFINMLQHDFHNKKIPFAIARISIPEAFRPAIPNIRAVQEQMAKSSPYIKMISTDDLSKTNDQVHFDTKGQLLLGKRFAQVM
;
A
#
# COMPACT_ATOMS: atom_id res chain seq x y z
N PRO A 1 -15.93 -19.67 -3.28
CA PRO A 1 -14.73 -19.66 -4.15
C PRO A 1 -14.71 -18.40 -5.05
N ILE A 2 -13.74 -17.50 -4.85
CA ILE A 2 -13.48 -16.44 -5.84
C ILE A 2 -12.99 -17.17 -7.09
N THR A 3 -13.75 -17.10 -8.19
CA THR A 3 -13.36 -17.68 -9.47
C THR A 3 -11.99 -17.13 -9.88
N ALA A 4 -11.11 -17.98 -10.41
CA ALA A 4 -9.80 -17.58 -10.90
C ALA A 4 -9.90 -16.38 -11.85
N PHE A 5 -8.83 -15.58 -11.94
CA PHE A 5 -8.74 -14.59 -13.01
C PHE A 5 -8.86 -15.29 -14.37
N SER A 6 -9.46 -14.59 -15.34
CA SER A 6 -9.52 -15.08 -16.71
C SER A 6 -8.11 -15.26 -17.27
N LYS A 7 -7.91 -16.33 -18.05
CA LYS A 7 -6.67 -16.55 -18.82
C LYS A 7 -6.48 -15.56 -19.97
N ALA A 8 -7.49 -14.76 -20.30
CA ALA A 8 -7.41 -13.81 -21.41
C ALA A 8 -6.60 -12.55 -21.05
N GLU A 9 -5.61 -12.21 -21.87
CA GLU A 9 -4.82 -10.98 -21.73
C GLU A 9 -5.65 -9.72 -22.03
N LEU A 10 -5.29 -8.58 -21.42
CA LEU A 10 -5.85 -7.28 -21.81
C LEU A 10 -5.42 -7.00 -23.25
N THR A 11 -6.34 -6.53 -24.10
CA THR A 11 -5.91 -5.86 -25.33
C THR A 11 -4.88 -4.80 -24.93
N PRO A 12 -3.71 -4.75 -25.59
CA PRO A 12 -2.64 -3.87 -25.15
C PRO A 12 -3.17 -2.45 -25.05
N PRO A 13 -3.08 -1.81 -23.87
CA PRO A 13 -3.43 -0.41 -23.78
C PRO A 13 -2.52 0.36 -24.74
N THR A 14 -3.07 1.39 -25.40
CA THR A 14 -2.31 2.27 -26.31
C THR A 14 -1.12 2.95 -25.62
N LYS A 15 -1.08 2.92 -24.28
CA LYS A 15 0.01 3.36 -23.41
C LYS A 15 0.44 2.22 -22.50
N PRO A 16 1.73 2.08 -22.16
CA PRO A 16 2.17 1.12 -21.14
C PRO A 16 1.39 1.30 -19.83
N LEU A 17 0.80 0.23 -19.30
CA LEU A 17 0.04 0.27 -18.04
C LEU A 17 0.94 -0.12 -16.86
N ARG A 18 0.94 0.71 -15.82
CA ARG A 18 1.61 0.42 -14.54
C ARG A 18 0.59 0.37 -13.41
N VAL A 19 0.42 -0.80 -12.79
CA VAL A 19 -0.53 -1.00 -11.69
C VAL A 19 0.21 -1.10 -10.36
N TYR A 20 -0.13 -0.25 -9.40
CA TYR A 20 0.42 -0.28 -8.05
C TYR A 20 -0.66 -0.55 -7.01
N LEU A 21 -0.36 -1.42 -6.05
CA LEU A 21 -1.25 -1.70 -4.92
C LEU A 21 -0.78 -0.91 -3.70
N LEU A 22 -1.67 -0.13 -3.09
CA LEU A 22 -1.41 0.67 -1.89
C LEU A 22 -2.17 0.05 -0.72
N LEU A 23 -1.45 -0.69 0.12
CA LEU A 23 -2.04 -1.64 1.06
C LEU A 23 -1.58 -1.38 2.50
N GLY A 24 -2.43 -1.71 3.47
CA GLY A 24 -2.07 -1.63 4.89
C GLY A 24 -3.22 -1.16 5.78
N GLN A 25 -2.95 -0.22 6.68
CA GLN A 25 -3.92 0.30 7.65
C GLN A 25 -4.02 1.83 7.62
N SER A 26 -4.35 2.47 8.75
CA SER A 26 -4.74 3.88 8.81
C SER A 26 -3.67 4.84 8.26
N ASN A 27 -2.38 4.56 8.42
CA ASN A 27 -1.32 5.39 7.84
C ASN A 27 -1.18 5.24 6.31
N MET A 28 -1.59 4.10 5.72
CA MET A 28 -1.77 3.98 4.26
C MET A 28 -3.09 4.62 3.80
N SER A 29 -4.16 4.50 4.60
CA SER A 29 -5.44 5.16 4.29
C SER A 29 -5.29 6.68 4.28
N GLY A 30 -4.55 7.21 5.26
CA GLY A 30 -4.15 8.61 5.32
C GLY A 30 -4.95 9.46 6.28
N GLN A 31 -4.24 10.33 7.00
CA GLN A 31 -4.82 11.42 7.81
C GLN A 31 -4.44 12.81 7.32
N GLY A 32 -3.71 12.91 6.19
CA GLY A 32 -3.40 14.20 5.57
C GLY A 32 -4.68 14.90 5.16
N LYS A 33 -4.77 16.23 5.34
CA LYS A 33 -5.99 16.99 5.06
C LYS A 33 -5.95 17.59 3.67
N VAL A 34 -6.97 17.32 2.85
CA VAL A 34 -7.04 17.89 1.48
C VAL A 34 -7.07 19.41 1.49
N ALA A 35 -7.62 20.03 2.54
CA ALA A 35 -7.61 21.47 2.73
C ALA A 35 -6.18 22.07 2.80
N GLU A 36 -5.21 21.30 3.29
CA GLU A 36 -3.80 21.70 3.45
C GLU A 36 -2.95 21.41 2.19
N LEU A 37 -3.54 20.83 1.13
CA LEU A 37 -2.82 20.60 -0.12
C LEU A 37 -2.63 21.91 -0.91
N THR A 38 -1.48 22.02 -1.57
CA THR A 38 -1.27 23.02 -2.63
C THR A 38 -2.20 22.74 -3.81
N ALA A 39 -2.47 23.76 -4.63
CA ALA A 39 -3.31 23.62 -5.82
C ALA A 39 -2.84 22.47 -6.75
N SER A 40 -1.53 22.33 -6.93
CA SER A 40 -0.93 21.28 -7.76
C SER A 40 -1.27 19.86 -7.30
N TYR A 41 -1.41 19.61 -6.00
CA TYR A 41 -1.73 18.29 -5.45
C TYR A 41 -3.23 17.99 -5.35
N LYS A 42 -4.10 19.00 -5.53
CA LYS A 42 -5.57 18.82 -5.48
C LYS A 42 -6.12 18.16 -6.74
N THR A 43 -5.37 18.22 -7.85
CA THR A 43 -5.70 17.58 -9.12
C THR A 43 -4.74 16.42 -9.39
N LEU A 44 -5.24 15.33 -9.96
CA LEU A 44 -4.36 14.24 -10.40
C LEU A 44 -3.69 14.57 -11.74
N PRO A 45 -2.45 14.10 -11.97
CA PRO A 45 -1.84 14.12 -13.30
C PRO A 45 -2.71 13.36 -14.30
N LYS A 46 -2.75 13.83 -15.56
CA LYS A 46 -3.65 13.30 -16.61
C LYS A 46 -3.46 11.81 -16.91
N ASN A 47 -2.29 11.26 -16.60
CA ASN A 47 -1.95 9.85 -16.83
C ASN A 47 -2.06 8.99 -15.56
N VAL A 48 -2.72 9.47 -14.51
CA VAL A 48 -2.91 8.72 -13.25
C VAL A 48 -4.39 8.51 -12.93
N GLU A 49 -4.74 7.27 -12.61
CA GLU A 49 -6.02 6.87 -12.04
C GLU A 49 -5.81 6.37 -10.62
N ILE A 50 -6.61 6.85 -9.67
CA ILE A 50 -6.63 6.33 -8.30
C ILE A 50 -7.99 5.67 -8.04
N TYR A 51 -7.94 4.41 -7.59
CA TYR A 51 -9.10 3.66 -7.15
C TYR A 51 -9.09 3.53 -5.64
N LEU A 52 -10.13 4.05 -5.00
CA LEU A 52 -10.39 3.93 -3.57
C LEU A 52 -11.64 3.08 -3.36
N HIS A 53 -11.54 2.02 -2.57
CA HIS A 53 -12.65 1.09 -2.32
C HIS A 53 -13.30 0.56 -3.61
N GLY A 54 -12.49 0.28 -4.64
CA GLY A 54 -12.95 -0.21 -5.93
C GLY A 54 -13.64 0.82 -6.83
N LYS A 55 -13.59 2.11 -6.51
CA LYS A 55 -14.16 3.21 -7.31
C LYS A 55 -13.09 4.22 -7.71
N LEU A 56 -13.19 4.76 -8.92
CA LEU A 56 -12.33 5.85 -9.37
C LEU A 56 -12.58 7.08 -8.47
N ALA A 57 -11.50 7.69 -7.98
CA ALA A 57 -11.56 8.79 -7.03
C ALA A 57 -10.99 10.08 -7.62
N LYS A 58 -11.53 11.21 -7.15
CA LYS A 58 -10.99 12.57 -7.38
C LYS A 58 -10.50 13.11 -6.04
N ILE A 59 -9.23 13.52 -5.96
CA ILE A 59 -8.64 14.02 -4.70
C ILE A 59 -9.42 15.21 -4.13
N ALA A 60 -9.88 16.11 -4.98
CA ALA A 60 -10.69 17.27 -4.59
C ALA A 60 -12.00 16.93 -3.85
N ASN A 61 -12.52 15.70 -3.99
CA ASN A 61 -13.76 15.26 -3.34
C ASN A 61 -13.53 14.56 -1.99
N LEU A 62 -12.28 14.45 -1.56
CA LEU A 62 -11.92 13.78 -0.30
C LEU A 62 -11.67 14.83 0.78
N SER A 63 -11.95 14.48 2.03
CA SER A 63 -11.53 15.28 3.19
C SER A 63 -10.10 14.97 3.61
N LYS A 64 -9.70 13.69 3.47
CA LYS A 64 -8.39 13.17 3.84
C LYS A 64 -7.72 12.39 2.72
N PHE A 65 -6.40 12.33 2.74
CA PHE A 65 -5.57 11.62 1.78
C PHE A 65 -4.40 10.91 2.45
N GLY A 66 -3.87 9.88 1.80
CA GLY A 66 -2.68 9.12 2.22
C GLY A 66 -1.49 9.34 1.30
N PRO A 67 -0.53 8.40 1.24
CA PRO A 67 0.67 8.57 0.43
C PRO A 67 0.37 8.58 -1.08
N GLU A 68 -0.83 8.18 -1.50
CA GLU A 68 -1.21 8.08 -2.91
C GLU A 68 -1.08 9.39 -3.67
N VAL A 69 -1.28 10.55 -3.02
CA VAL A 69 -1.26 11.86 -3.68
C VAL A 69 0.15 12.19 -4.17
N ALA A 70 1.14 12.17 -3.28
CA ALA A 70 2.51 12.47 -3.66
C ALA A 70 3.14 11.35 -4.49
N PHE A 71 2.76 10.09 -4.23
CA PHE A 71 3.20 8.94 -5.02
C PHE A 71 2.74 9.05 -6.48
N ALA A 72 1.45 9.36 -6.71
CA ALA A 72 0.87 9.59 -8.04
C ALA A 72 1.66 10.62 -8.85
N HIS A 73 1.92 11.78 -8.25
CA HIS A 73 2.64 12.87 -8.92
C HIS A 73 4.09 12.49 -9.24
N SER A 74 4.76 11.79 -8.32
CA SER A 74 6.14 11.35 -8.51
C SER A 74 6.24 10.33 -9.65
N LEU A 75 5.31 9.37 -9.71
CA LEU A 75 5.25 8.39 -10.79
C LEU A 75 4.87 9.01 -12.14
N ALA A 76 3.94 9.97 -12.16
CA ALA A 76 3.56 10.66 -13.39
C ALA A 76 4.76 11.36 -14.04
N LYS A 77 5.62 11.98 -13.22
CA LYS A 77 6.88 12.57 -13.68
C LYS A 77 7.88 11.51 -14.16
N LYS A 78 7.98 10.39 -13.44
CA LYS A 78 8.92 9.29 -13.77
C LYS A 78 8.52 8.54 -15.04
N TYR A 79 7.23 8.41 -15.30
CA TYR A 79 6.67 7.62 -16.41
C TYR A 79 5.59 8.38 -17.19
N PRO A 80 5.94 9.48 -17.88
CA PRO A 80 4.95 10.36 -18.53
C PRO A 80 4.16 9.68 -19.66
N ALA A 81 4.74 8.68 -20.32
CA ALA A 81 4.09 7.93 -21.40
C ALA A 81 3.17 6.80 -20.89
N ALA A 82 3.29 6.41 -19.62
CA ALA A 82 2.52 5.30 -19.06
C ALA A 82 1.17 5.78 -18.50
N LEU A 83 0.15 4.94 -18.61
CA LEU A 83 -1.02 5.03 -17.74
C LEU A 83 -0.68 4.40 -16.40
N ILE A 84 -0.84 5.15 -15.32
CA ILE A 84 -0.55 4.70 -13.95
C ILE A 84 -1.87 4.49 -13.22
N ARG A 85 -2.04 3.30 -12.65
CA ARG A 85 -3.23 2.95 -11.89
C ARG A 85 -2.85 2.59 -10.46
N LEU A 86 -3.36 3.36 -9.50
CA LEU A 86 -3.19 3.11 -8.07
C LEU A 86 -4.46 2.45 -7.53
N ILE A 87 -4.34 1.27 -6.93
CA ILE A 87 -5.46 0.58 -6.27
C ILE A 87 -5.16 0.58 -4.77
N LYS A 88 -5.90 1.41 -4.02
CA LYS A 88 -5.70 1.57 -2.58
C LYS A 88 -6.74 0.80 -1.79
N PHE A 89 -6.27 -0.07 -0.90
CA PHE A 89 -7.10 -0.79 0.04
C PHE A 89 -6.37 -0.93 1.39
N ALA A 90 -6.80 -0.13 2.37
CA ALA A 90 -6.12 0.02 3.64
C ALA A 90 -7.09 0.10 4.83
N PRO A 91 -7.73 -1.02 5.21
CA PRO A 91 -8.64 -1.06 6.36
C PRO A 91 -7.92 -0.68 7.66
N GLY A 92 -8.37 0.42 8.27
CA GLY A 92 -7.81 0.95 9.51
C GLY A 92 -7.92 -0.03 10.67
N GLY A 93 -6.88 -0.11 11.50
CA GLY A 93 -6.84 -1.00 12.67
C GLY A 93 -6.84 -2.50 12.36
N SER A 94 -6.62 -2.89 11.09
CA SER A 94 -6.50 -4.30 10.72
C SER A 94 -5.25 -4.94 11.34
N LEU A 95 -5.35 -6.23 11.66
CA LEU A 95 -4.22 -7.07 12.05
C LEU A 95 -3.72 -7.84 10.82
N MET A 96 -2.48 -8.35 10.86
CA MET A 96 -2.00 -9.21 9.77
C MET A 96 -2.85 -10.46 9.55
N LYS A 97 -3.42 -11.02 10.62
CA LYS A 97 -4.36 -12.16 10.50
C LYS A 97 -5.60 -11.84 9.67
N ASP A 98 -6.04 -10.58 9.58
CA ASP A 98 -7.19 -10.22 8.74
C ASP A 98 -6.86 -10.34 7.23
N TRP A 99 -5.57 -10.33 6.89
CA TRP A 99 -5.06 -10.54 5.54
C TRP A 99 -4.77 -12.02 5.25
N THR A 100 -4.42 -12.83 6.26
CA THR A 100 -3.82 -14.17 6.05
C THR A 100 -4.52 -15.34 6.74
N SER A 101 -5.54 -15.09 7.58
CA SER A 101 -6.24 -16.13 8.33
C SER A 101 -6.69 -17.28 7.41
N LYS A 102 -6.46 -18.53 7.83
CA LYS A 102 -6.76 -19.75 7.05
C LYS A 102 -6.16 -19.75 5.64
N ALA A 103 -4.93 -19.23 5.51
CA ALA A 103 -4.21 -19.04 4.25
C ALA A 103 -4.83 -18.05 3.25
N ARG A 104 -5.94 -17.38 3.59
CA ARG A 104 -6.55 -16.28 2.80
C ARG A 104 -7.56 -15.49 3.64
N GLY A 105 -7.17 -14.30 4.12
CA GLY A 105 -8.01 -13.49 5.00
C GLY A 105 -9.06 -12.64 4.25
N LYS A 106 -10.07 -12.17 4.99
CA LYS A 106 -11.17 -11.34 4.45
C LYS A 106 -10.69 -10.07 3.71
N HIS A 107 -9.60 -9.46 4.19
CA HIS A 107 -9.05 -8.25 3.56
C HIS A 107 -8.35 -8.58 2.25
N TYR A 108 -7.62 -9.69 2.21
CA TYR A 108 -7.00 -10.18 0.98
C TYR A 108 -8.06 -10.53 -0.08
N ASP A 109 -9.14 -11.23 0.31
CA ASP A 109 -10.24 -11.52 -0.60
C ASP A 109 -10.90 -10.26 -1.16
N THR A 110 -11.08 -9.25 -0.31
CA THR A 110 -11.64 -7.95 -0.72
C THR A 110 -10.71 -7.25 -1.71
N LEU A 111 -9.40 -7.26 -1.45
CA LEU A 111 -8.38 -6.73 -2.37
C LEU A 111 -8.49 -7.42 -3.73
N ILE A 112 -8.47 -8.76 -3.78
CA ILE A 112 -8.50 -9.50 -5.05
C ILE A 112 -9.80 -9.25 -5.81
N LYS A 113 -10.95 -9.15 -5.13
CA LYS A 113 -12.22 -8.75 -5.76
C LYS A 113 -12.13 -7.36 -6.40
N GLN A 114 -11.53 -6.38 -5.71
CA GLN A 114 -11.37 -5.03 -6.26
C GLN A 114 -10.43 -5.02 -7.46
N VAL A 115 -9.28 -5.70 -7.36
CA VAL A 115 -8.32 -5.79 -8.47
C VAL A 115 -8.98 -6.45 -9.67
N LYS A 116 -9.67 -7.59 -9.48
CA LYS A 116 -10.39 -8.29 -10.54
C LYS A 116 -11.46 -7.42 -11.20
N LYS A 117 -12.22 -6.65 -10.43
CA LYS A 117 -13.23 -5.72 -10.97
C LYS A 117 -12.56 -4.64 -11.84
N ILE A 118 -11.50 -4.01 -11.33
CA ILE A 118 -10.78 -2.93 -12.01
C ILE A 118 -10.04 -3.42 -13.26
N SER A 119 -9.56 -4.66 -13.25
CA SER A 119 -8.89 -5.30 -14.39
C SER A 119 -9.83 -6.06 -15.32
N GLN A 120 -11.16 -5.89 -15.17
CA GLN A 120 -12.17 -6.55 -16.00
C GLN A 120 -12.01 -8.08 -16.05
N GLY A 121 -11.67 -8.69 -14.91
CA GLY A 121 -11.51 -10.13 -14.77
C GLY A 121 -10.13 -10.67 -15.08
N LYS A 122 -9.21 -9.86 -15.63
CA LYS A 122 -7.89 -10.28 -16.13
C LYS A 122 -6.81 -10.11 -15.05
N ILE A 123 -5.71 -10.88 -15.11
CA ILE A 123 -4.59 -10.71 -14.17
C ILE A 123 -3.77 -9.49 -14.58
N PRO A 124 -3.72 -8.40 -13.80
CA PRO A 124 -2.84 -7.28 -14.13
C PRO A 124 -1.39 -7.59 -13.76
N LYS A 125 -0.43 -7.09 -14.55
CA LYS A 125 0.98 -7.05 -14.15
C LYS A 125 1.17 -6.00 -13.05
N ILE A 126 1.34 -6.46 -11.82
CA ILE A 126 1.62 -5.58 -10.68
C ILE A 126 3.03 -5.02 -10.79
N SER A 127 3.11 -3.69 -10.91
CA SER A 127 4.35 -2.91 -11.03
C SER A 127 4.97 -2.58 -9.68
N GLY A 128 4.20 -2.65 -8.60
CA GLY A 128 4.71 -2.52 -7.24
C GLY A 128 3.62 -2.60 -6.18
N VAL A 129 4.01 -2.98 -4.97
CA VAL A 129 3.14 -3.00 -3.78
C VAL A 129 3.75 -2.09 -2.72
N LEU A 130 2.96 -1.15 -2.24
CA LEU A 130 3.32 -0.25 -1.14
C LEU A 130 2.60 -0.76 0.10
N TRP A 131 3.34 -0.93 1.19
CA TRP A 131 2.84 -1.51 2.43
C TRP A 131 3.15 -0.61 3.62
N MET A 132 2.12 -0.10 4.30
CA MET A 132 2.26 0.63 5.57
C MET A 132 1.29 0.04 6.60
N HIS A 133 1.84 -0.85 7.44
CA HIS A 133 1.08 -1.64 8.40
C HIS A 133 1.98 -2.24 9.48
N GLY A 134 1.38 -2.58 10.62
CA GLY A 134 2.00 -3.27 11.75
C GLY A 134 1.72 -2.61 13.10
N GLU A 135 1.15 -1.40 13.10
CA GLU A 135 0.89 -0.64 14.32
C GLU A 135 -0.19 -1.28 15.20
N ARG A 136 -1.10 -2.07 14.63
CA ARG A 136 -2.05 -2.86 15.42
C ARG A 136 -1.42 -4.11 16.00
N ASP A 137 -0.59 -4.82 15.22
CA ASP A 137 0.09 -6.04 15.66
C ASP A 137 1.16 -5.77 16.74
N SER A 138 1.70 -4.54 16.80
CA SER A 138 2.62 -4.11 17.87
C SER A 138 1.95 -3.85 19.23
N LYS A 139 0.63 -4.02 19.36
CA LYS A 139 -0.09 -3.79 20.62
C LYS A 139 0.35 -4.76 21.73
N SER A 140 0.76 -5.98 21.39
CA SER A 140 1.32 -6.93 22.35
C SER A 140 2.28 -7.90 21.69
N VAL A 141 3.16 -8.52 22.48
CA VAL A 141 4.11 -9.55 21.99
C VAL A 141 3.37 -10.73 21.37
N GLN A 142 2.24 -11.14 21.95
CA GLN A 142 1.43 -12.24 21.43
C GLN A 142 0.93 -11.96 20.00
N LEU A 143 0.48 -10.73 19.72
CA LEU A 143 0.09 -10.34 18.37
C LEU A 143 1.30 -10.29 17.43
N ALA A 144 2.41 -9.70 17.89
CA ALA A 144 3.63 -9.57 17.10
C ALA A 144 4.25 -10.93 16.71
N ASN A 145 4.10 -11.97 17.54
CA ASN A 145 4.62 -13.31 17.26
C ASN A 145 4.07 -13.91 15.96
N HIS A 146 2.86 -13.54 15.54
CA HIS A 146 2.25 -14.02 14.30
C HIS A 146 2.61 -13.17 13.07
N TYR A 147 3.25 -12.02 13.26
CA TYR A 147 3.45 -11.03 12.20
C TYR A 147 4.39 -11.53 11.11
N LYS A 148 5.51 -12.20 11.47
CA LYS A 148 6.49 -12.73 10.51
C LYS A 148 5.89 -13.73 9.53
N GLN A 149 5.29 -14.79 10.06
CA GLN A 149 4.68 -15.84 9.24
C GLN A 149 3.57 -15.25 8.38
N SER A 150 2.74 -14.37 8.94
CA SER A 150 1.68 -13.72 8.18
C SER A 150 2.22 -12.85 7.04
N MET A 151 3.28 -12.07 7.28
CA MET A 151 3.88 -11.22 6.25
C MET A 151 4.46 -12.06 5.09
N GLN A 152 5.12 -13.18 5.41
CA GLN A 152 5.60 -14.14 4.42
C GLN A 152 4.45 -14.75 3.61
N THR A 153 3.40 -15.24 4.28
CA THR A 153 2.20 -15.76 3.62
C THR A 153 1.56 -14.71 2.72
N PHE A 154 1.44 -13.46 3.18
CA PHE A 154 0.86 -12.37 2.42
C PHE A 154 1.63 -12.07 1.12
N ILE A 155 2.95 -11.94 1.20
CA ILE A 155 3.79 -11.72 0.03
C ILE A 155 3.69 -12.92 -0.94
N ASN A 156 3.74 -14.15 -0.41
CA ASN A 156 3.63 -15.36 -1.22
C ASN A 156 2.28 -15.46 -1.95
N MET A 157 1.17 -15.11 -1.29
CA MET A 157 -0.15 -15.06 -1.91
C MET A 157 -0.19 -14.05 -3.06
N LEU A 158 0.35 -12.84 -2.87
CA LEU A 158 0.41 -11.83 -3.94
C LEU A 158 1.22 -12.34 -5.13
N GLN A 159 2.40 -12.89 -4.88
CA GLN A 159 3.26 -13.43 -5.93
C GLN A 159 2.62 -14.60 -6.68
N HIS A 160 1.88 -15.44 -5.96
CA HIS A 160 1.11 -16.53 -6.52
C HIS A 160 -0.04 -16.01 -7.38
N ASP A 161 -0.96 -15.22 -6.83
CA ASP A 161 -2.19 -14.80 -7.52
C ASP A 161 -1.94 -13.88 -8.71
N PHE A 162 -0.80 -13.16 -8.72
CA PHE A 162 -0.39 -12.31 -9.84
C PHE A 162 0.68 -12.95 -10.74
N HIS A 163 0.99 -14.23 -10.54
CA HIS A 163 1.98 -14.99 -11.32
C HIS A 163 3.32 -14.28 -11.49
N ASN A 164 3.79 -13.59 -10.44
CA ASN A 164 5.03 -12.83 -10.49
C ASN A 164 5.80 -13.00 -9.19
N LYS A 165 6.85 -13.81 -9.22
CA LYS A 165 7.75 -14.06 -8.07
C LYS A 165 8.66 -12.86 -7.74
N LYS A 166 8.73 -11.86 -8.61
CA LYS A 166 9.62 -10.70 -8.53
C LYS A 166 8.86 -9.38 -8.37
N ILE A 167 7.64 -9.42 -7.81
CA ILE A 167 6.85 -8.21 -7.56
C ILE A 167 7.65 -7.25 -6.68
N PRO A 168 7.93 -6.01 -7.12
CA PRO A 168 8.54 -5.00 -6.27
C PRO A 168 7.63 -4.70 -5.08
N PHE A 169 8.21 -4.68 -3.88
CA PHE A 169 7.46 -4.49 -2.64
C PHE A 169 8.19 -3.47 -1.76
N ALA A 170 7.52 -2.39 -1.37
CA ALA A 170 8.06 -1.37 -0.48
C ALA A 170 7.35 -1.45 0.87
N ILE A 171 8.11 -1.72 1.92
CA ILE A 171 7.66 -1.71 3.31
C ILE A 171 7.99 -0.34 3.89
N ALA A 172 6.98 0.40 4.32
CA ALA A 172 7.18 1.52 5.21
C ALA A 172 7.30 1.00 6.65
N ARG A 173 8.46 1.26 7.24
CA ARG A 173 8.74 0.92 8.63
C ARG A 173 7.78 1.67 9.53
N ILE A 174 7.17 1.01 10.52
CA ILE A 174 6.24 1.71 11.43
C ILE A 174 6.98 2.64 12.39
N SER A 175 6.37 3.79 12.67
CA SER A 175 6.91 4.83 13.57
C SER A 175 5.81 5.27 14.54
N ILE A 176 5.70 4.57 15.66
CA ILE A 176 4.86 4.94 16.82
C ILE A 176 5.77 4.87 18.06
N PRO A 177 5.59 5.77 19.04
CA PRO A 177 6.28 5.67 20.33
C PRO A 177 6.10 4.29 20.97
N GLU A 178 7.20 3.68 21.44
CA GLU A 178 7.16 2.36 22.09
C GLU A 178 6.29 2.36 23.36
N ALA A 179 6.21 3.49 24.06
CA ALA A 179 5.29 3.71 25.18
C ALA A 179 3.82 3.41 24.84
N PHE A 180 3.41 3.53 23.57
CA PHE A 180 2.04 3.23 23.14
C PHE A 180 1.87 1.77 22.71
N ARG A 181 2.96 1.10 22.32
CA ARG A 181 2.98 -0.18 21.64
C ARG A 181 4.28 -0.93 22.00
N PRO A 182 4.26 -1.81 23.01
CA PRO A 182 5.47 -2.42 23.54
C PRO A 182 6.17 -3.37 22.54
N ALA A 183 5.44 -3.91 21.55
CA ALA A 183 6.01 -4.83 20.57
C ALA A 183 6.46 -4.15 19.27
N ILE A 184 6.64 -2.81 19.26
CA ILE A 184 7.19 -2.08 18.11
C ILE A 184 8.55 -2.65 17.66
N PRO A 185 9.52 -2.93 18.57
CA PRO A 185 10.79 -3.54 18.18
C PRO A 185 10.62 -4.88 17.45
N ASN A 186 9.69 -5.74 17.90
CA ASN A 186 9.40 -7.02 17.27
C ASN A 186 8.89 -6.85 15.83
N ILE A 187 7.94 -5.93 15.62
CA ILE A 187 7.39 -5.67 14.29
C ILE A 187 8.45 -5.06 13.36
N ARG A 188 9.23 -4.08 13.84
CA ARG A 188 10.30 -3.44 13.05
C ARG A 188 11.38 -4.45 12.67
N ALA A 189 11.78 -5.35 13.58
CA ALA A 189 12.73 -6.43 13.28
C ALA A 189 12.21 -7.35 12.17
N VAL A 190 10.92 -7.69 12.16
CA VAL A 190 10.32 -8.47 11.07
C VAL A 190 10.30 -7.70 9.76
N GLN A 191 9.94 -6.41 9.77
CA GLN A 191 9.95 -5.56 8.57
C GLN A 191 11.35 -5.49 7.94
N GLU A 192 12.39 -5.35 8.76
CA GLU A 192 13.79 -5.38 8.33
C GLU A 192 14.19 -6.76 7.77
N GLN A 193 13.81 -7.85 8.43
CA GLN A 193 14.06 -9.21 7.93
C GLN A 193 13.40 -9.46 6.57
N MET A 194 12.17 -8.98 6.36
CA MET A 194 11.49 -9.11 5.08
C MET A 194 12.19 -8.31 3.97
N ALA A 195 12.70 -7.12 4.27
CA ALA A 195 13.45 -6.34 3.29
C ALA A 195 14.80 -6.98 2.91
N LYS A 196 15.43 -7.73 3.83
CA LYS A 196 16.67 -8.45 3.57
C LYS A 196 16.47 -9.78 2.84
N SER A 197 15.25 -10.34 2.84
CA SER A 197 14.99 -11.67 2.29
C SER A 197 14.94 -11.73 0.76
N SER A 198 14.85 -10.59 0.08
CA SER A 198 14.76 -10.53 -1.38
C SER A 198 15.20 -9.17 -1.92
N PRO A 199 15.92 -9.11 -3.07
CA PRO A 199 16.28 -7.84 -3.69
C PRO A 199 15.08 -7.02 -4.18
N TYR A 200 13.92 -7.66 -4.36
CA TYR A 200 12.66 -7.03 -4.80
C TYR A 200 11.87 -6.41 -3.64
N ILE A 201 12.29 -6.61 -2.40
CA ILE A 201 11.66 -6.02 -1.22
C ILE A 201 12.57 -4.91 -0.70
N LYS A 202 12.05 -3.69 -0.62
CA LYS A 202 12.75 -2.52 -0.10
C LYS A 202 12.02 -2.02 1.14
N MET A 203 12.77 -1.42 2.06
CA MET A 203 12.19 -0.76 3.23
C MET A 203 12.49 0.74 3.16
N ILE A 204 11.51 1.56 3.52
CA ILE A 204 11.67 3.00 3.73
C ILE A 204 11.51 3.31 5.22
N SER A 205 12.39 4.15 5.75
CA SER A 205 12.23 4.69 7.10
C SER A 205 11.08 5.70 7.14
N THR A 206 10.38 5.77 8.27
CA THR A 206 9.35 6.79 8.52
C THR A 206 9.55 7.54 9.85
N ASP A 207 10.69 7.32 10.50
CA ASP A 207 10.93 7.80 11.87
C ASP A 207 10.87 9.32 11.98
N ASP A 208 11.35 10.02 10.95
CA ASP A 208 11.39 11.48 10.85
C ASP A 208 10.11 12.09 10.24
N LEU A 209 9.10 11.28 9.88
CA LEU A 209 7.87 11.82 9.34
C LEU A 209 7.07 12.52 10.44
N SER A 210 6.59 13.73 10.11
CA SER A 210 5.72 14.51 10.96
C SER A 210 4.38 13.81 11.18
N LYS A 211 3.85 13.96 12.40
CA LYS A 211 2.68 13.25 12.89
C LYS A 211 1.66 14.25 13.40
N THR A 212 0.41 13.82 13.43
CA THR A 212 -0.62 14.55 14.14
C THR A 212 -0.38 14.52 15.65
N ASN A 213 -1.16 15.29 16.40
CA ASN A 213 -1.03 15.38 17.85
C ASN A 213 -1.24 14.04 18.57
N ASP A 214 -1.85 13.03 17.92
CA ASP A 214 -2.00 11.69 18.48
C ASP A 214 -0.71 10.87 18.50
N GLN A 215 0.38 11.36 17.89
CA GLN A 215 1.68 10.69 17.78
C GLN A 215 1.64 9.30 17.10
N VAL A 216 0.55 8.99 16.40
CA VAL A 216 0.31 7.70 15.73
C VAL A 216 0.20 7.88 14.23
N HIS A 217 -0.57 8.88 13.79
CA HIS A 217 -0.84 9.09 12.37
C HIS A 217 0.05 10.16 11.77
N PHE A 218 0.49 9.95 10.54
CA PHE A 218 1.20 10.99 9.79
C PHE A 218 0.25 12.12 9.40
N ASP A 219 0.71 13.35 9.60
CA ASP A 219 0.00 14.55 9.15
C ASP A 219 0.17 14.76 7.63
N THR A 220 -0.35 15.88 7.11
CA THR A 220 -0.25 16.23 5.68
C THR A 220 1.19 16.20 5.16
N LYS A 221 2.15 16.79 5.89
CA LYS A 221 3.56 16.83 5.48
C LYS A 221 4.17 15.42 5.51
N GLY A 222 3.86 14.64 6.55
CA GLY A 222 4.30 13.26 6.69
C GLY A 222 3.77 12.37 5.58
N GLN A 223 2.48 12.47 5.23
CA GLN A 223 1.86 11.70 4.14
C GLN A 223 2.46 12.04 2.77
N LEU A 224 2.72 13.33 2.50
CA LEU A 224 3.37 13.74 1.25
C LEU A 224 4.81 13.21 1.17
N LEU A 225 5.57 13.25 2.26
CA LEU A 225 6.93 12.72 2.28
C LEU A 225 6.95 11.18 2.18
N LEU A 226 6.00 10.49 2.83
CA LEU A 226 5.82 9.04 2.70
C LEU A 226 5.59 8.64 1.23
N GLY A 227 4.69 9.33 0.53
CA GLY A 227 4.41 9.08 -0.88
C GLY A 227 5.64 9.29 -1.79
N LYS A 228 6.44 10.32 -1.53
CA LYS A 228 7.71 10.56 -2.25
C LYS A 228 8.72 9.45 -2.01
N ARG A 229 8.87 8.98 -0.77
CA ARG A 229 9.80 7.88 -0.42
C ARG A 229 9.39 6.56 -1.06
N PHE A 230 8.11 6.24 -1.07
CA PHE A 230 7.62 5.08 -1.82
C PHE A 230 7.99 5.17 -3.30
N ALA A 231 7.88 6.35 -3.93
CA ALA A 231 8.25 6.53 -5.33
C ALA A 231 9.75 6.44 -5.61
N GLN A 232 10.61 6.69 -4.61
CA GLN A 232 12.06 6.55 -4.79
C GLN A 232 12.49 5.09 -4.92
N VAL A 233 11.78 4.18 -4.26
CA VAL A 233 12.10 2.73 -4.24
C VAL A 233 11.26 1.92 -5.25
N MET A 234 10.47 2.58 -6.10
CA MET A 234 9.55 2.00 -7.11
C MET A 234 9.79 2.61 -8.50
#